data_AF-A0AAD9UNE8-F1
#
_entry.id   AF-A0AAD9UNE8-F1
#
_cell.length_a   1.000
_cell.length_b   1.000
_cell.length_c   1.000
_cell.angle_alpha   90.00
_cell.angle_beta   90.00
_cell.angle_gamma   90.00
#
_symmetry.space_group_name_H-M   'P 1'
#
loop_
_entity.id
_entity.type
_entity.pdbx_description
1 polymer ?
#
loop_
_entity_poly.entity_id
_entity_poly.type
_entity_poly.pdbx_seq_one_letter_code
_entity_poly.pdbx_strand_id
1 'polypeptide(L)'
;MSPGRDAILEESEGVLISVFSKNIPYPPPEIILDDKLLQDDSKWRDLIQYTHLKEKPPSQNLLFIIRMESSDELVSEYLAALLNADEFSQRGLYISGLAIKNNPANYSAWYYRMECINQMKLSINEELGKQSSIHNLAIAFARRVTYESPKSYQVGFRINNKFI
;
A
#
# COMPACT_ATOMS: atom_id res chain seq x y z
N MET A 1 -2.22 41.35 -7.97
CA MET A 1 -1.20 40.42 -8.47
C MET A 1 -1.34 39.11 -7.70
N SER A 2 -2.14 38.17 -8.21
CA SER A 2 -2.15 36.80 -7.68
C SER A 2 -0.93 36.06 -8.23
N PRO A 3 -0.21 35.28 -7.42
CA PRO A 3 0.86 34.43 -7.94
C PRO A 3 0.23 33.43 -8.90
N GLY A 4 0.79 33.38 -10.12
CA GLY A 4 0.30 32.55 -11.22
C GLY A 4 0.18 31.10 -10.79
N ARG A 5 -0.96 30.48 -11.11
CA ARG A 5 -1.10 29.03 -11.13
C ARG A 5 -0.07 28.53 -12.13
N ASP A 6 0.99 27.90 -11.63
CA ASP A 6 1.99 27.25 -12.47
C ASP A 6 1.28 26.38 -13.52
N ALA A 7 1.77 26.43 -14.76
CA ALA A 7 1.13 25.84 -15.93
C ALA A 7 0.73 24.36 -15.72
N ILE A 8 -0.52 24.15 -15.34
CA ILE A 8 -1.16 22.85 -15.28
C ILE A 8 -1.61 22.54 -16.72
N LEU A 9 -1.00 21.52 -17.32
CA LEU A 9 -1.53 20.90 -18.53
C LEU A 9 -2.57 19.87 -18.07
N GLU A 10 -3.79 19.95 -18.60
CA GLU A 10 -4.87 19.01 -18.31
C GLU A 10 -5.11 18.17 -19.55
N GLU A 11 -4.88 16.86 -19.44
CA GLU A 11 -5.31 15.89 -20.45
C GLU A 11 -6.46 15.06 -19.87
N SER A 12 -7.55 14.97 -20.64
CA SER A 12 -8.75 14.21 -20.25
C SER A 12 -8.95 13.01 -21.17
N GLU A 13 -8.78 11.80 -20.64
CA GLU A 13 -9.25 10.56 -21.28
C GLU A 13 -10.42 9.98 -20.46
N GLY A 14 -11.65 10.40 -20.81
CA GLY A 14 -12.85 10.00 -20.08
C GLY A 14 -12.98 10.67 -18.71
N VAL A 15 -13.00 9.88 -17.62
CA VAL A 15 -13.16 10.37 -16.22
C VAL A 15 -11.80 10.68 -15.57
N LEU A 16 -10.69 10.44 -16.28
CA LEU A 16 -9.35 10.68 -15.76
C LEU A 16 -8.89 12.09 -16.13
N ILE A 17 -8.51 12.86 -15.10
CA ILE A 17 -7.88 14.17 -15.25
C ILE A 17 -6.43 14.02 -14.80
N SER A 18 -5.50 14.16 -15.74
CA SER A 18 -4.06 14.17 -15.45
C SER A 18 -3.59 15.60 -15.24
N VAL A 19 -2.94 15.85 -14.09
CA VAL A 19 -2.37 17.16 -13.71
C VAL A 19 -0.85 17.03 -13.67
N PHE A 20 -0.16 17.80 -14.50
CA PHE A 20 1.31 17.81 -14.55
C PHE A 20 1.89 18.97 -13.72
N SER A 21 2.97 18.69 -12.98
CA SER A 21 3.73 19.69 -12.23
C SER A 21 5.20 19.63 -12.64
N LYS A 22 5.83 20.79 -12.84
CA LYS A 22 7.27 20.88 -13.14
C LYS A 22 8.15 20.34 -12.01
N ASN A 23 7.63 20.30 -10.79
CA ASN A 23 8.38 19.91 -9.59
C ASN A 23 8.24 18.43 -9.24
N ILE A 24 7.31 17.71 -9.88
CA ILE A 24 7.00 16.33 -9.53
C ILE A 24 7.18 15.46 -10.79
N PRO A 25 8.09 14.47 -10.76
CA PRO A 25 8.36 13.66 -11.95
C PRO A 25 7.11 12.89 -12.38
N TYR A 26 6.87 12.90 -13.69
CA TYR A 26 5.87 12.10 -14.39
C TYR A 26 6.54 11.36 -15.57
N PRO A 27 6.31 10.05 -15.76
CA PRO A 27 5.47 9.18 -14.93
C PRO A 27 6.07 9.00 -13.51
N PRO A 28 5.26 8.60 -12.52
CA PRO A 28 5.77 8.31 -11.18
C PRO A 28 6.85 7.22 -11.23
N PRO A 29 7.92 7.33 -10.42
CA PRO A 29 9.00 6.36 -10.41
C PRO A 29 8.47 4.96 -10.08
N GLU A 30 9.11 3.95 -10.65
CA GLU A 30 8.80 2.55 -10.36
C GLU A 30 9.10 2.21 -8.91
N ILE A 31 8.22 1.42 -8.32
CA ILE A 31 8.42 0.88 -6.98
C ILE A 31 8.60 -0.62 -7.12
N ILE A 32 9.86 -1.03 -7.04
CA ILE A 32 10.24 -2.43 -7.08
C ILE A 32 10.02 -2.99 -5.68
N LEU A 33 8.95 -3.76 -5.53
CA LEU A 33 8.77 -4.66 -4.39
C LEU A 33 9.36 -6.01 -4.80
N ASP A 34 10.41 -6.44 -4.11
CA ASP A 34 11.10 -7.71 -4.34
C ASP A 34 10.49 -8.79 -3.46
N ASP A 35 10.15 -9.96 -4.01
CA ASP A 35 9.50 -11.07 -3.29
C ASP A 35 10.46 -11.85 -2.38
N LYS A 36 11.76 -11.51 -2.37
CA LYS A 36 12.77 -12.18 -1.53
C LYS A 36 12.41 -12.27 -0.05
N LEU A 37 11.81 -11.23 0.53
CA LEU A 37 11.47 -11.23 1.96
C LEU A 37 10.27 -12.14 2.25
N LEU A 38 9.35 -12.32 1.28
CA LEU A 38 8.22 -13.25 1.41
C LEU A 38 8.68 -14.71 1.54
N GLN A 39 9.80 -15.04 0.90
CA GLN A 39 10.37 -16.40 0.88
C GLN A 39 11.27 -16.71 2.09
N ASP A 40 11.58 -15.73 2.94
CA ASP A 40 12.40 -15.94 4.14
C ASP A 40 11.52 -16.31 5.34
N ASP A 41 11.20 -17.61 5.47
CA ASP A 41 10.41 -18.16 6.58
C ASP A 41 10.90 -17.72 7.96
N SER A 42 12.21 -17.50 8.11
CA SER A 42 12.82 -17.12 9.40
C SER A 42 12.27 -15.80 9.92
N LYS A 43 11.88 -14.89 9.01
CA LYS A 43 11.32 -13.57 9.32
C LYS A 43 9.82 -13.59 9.62
N TRP A 44 9.16 -14.74 9.49
CA TRP A 44 7.71 -14.88 9.69
C TRP A 44 7.35 -15.92 10.75
N ARG A 45 8.34 -16.60 11.35
CA ARG A 45 8.11 -17.70 12.30
C ARG A 45 7.30 -17.29 13.53
N ASP A 46 7.48 -16.07 13.99
CA ASP A 46 6.79 -15.53 15.16
C ASP A 46 5.28 -15.33 14.92
N LEU A 47 4.86 -15.25 13.65
CA LEU A 47 3.46 -15.09 13.27
C LEU A 47 2.73 -16.42 13.04
N ILE A 48 3.41 -17.58 13.17
CA ILE A 48 2.83 -18.91 12.92
C ILE A 48 1.57 -19.17 13.78
N GLN A 49 1.47 -18.56 14.96
CA GLN A 49 0.30 -18.70 15.83
C GLN A 49 -0.94 -17.95 15.33
N TYR A 50 -0.76 -16.97 14.45
CA TYR A 50 -1.81 -16.14 13.89
C TYR A 50 -2.16 -16.49 12.43
N THR A 51 -1.33 -17.31 11.78
CA THR A 51 -1.58 -17.73 10.40
C THR A 51 -2.46 -18.99 10.34
N HIS A 52 -3.30 -19.05 9.31
CA HIS A 52 -4.13 -20.22 9.03
C HIS A 52 -3.40 -21.31 8.24
N LEU A 53 -2.09 -21.20 8.03
CA LEU A 53 -1.23 -22.18 7.34
C LEU A 53 -1.45 -23.65 7.79
N LYS A 54 -1.97 -23.88 9.00
CA LYS A 54 -2.25 -25.22 9.53
C LYS A 54 -3.69 -25.70 9.36
N GLU A 55 -4.65 -24.80 9.16
CA GLU A 55 -6.06 -25.14 9.16
C GLU A 55 -6.73 -24.62 7.90
N LYS A 56 -7.03 -25.54 6.97
CA LYS A 56 -7.93 -25.26 5.86
C LYS A 56 -9.25 -24.78 6.47
N PRO A 57 -9.83 -23.65 6.02
CA PRO A 57 -11.10 -23.20 6.56
C PRO A 57 -12.08 -24.37 6.48
N PRO A 58 -12.89 -24.60 7.55
CA PRO A 58 -13.87 -25.67 7.53
C PRO A 58 -14.69 -25.51 6.26
N SER A 59 -15.13 -26.60 5.65
CA SER A 59 -15.90 -26.63 4.41
C SER A 59 -17.22 -25.89 4.60
N GLN A 60 -17.16 -24.56 4.64
CA GLN A 60 -18.30 -23.68 4.63
C GLN A 60 -18.87 -23.78 3.23
N ASN A 61 -20.20 -23.69 3.15
CA ASN A 61 -20.93 -23.70 1.90
C ASN A 61 -20.70 -22.34 1.20
N LEU A 62 -19.47 -22.14 0.71
CA LEU A 62 -19.00 -20.91 0.11
C LEU A 62 -19.71 -20.74 -1.24
N LEU A 63 -20.32 -19.58 -1.43
CA LEU A 63 -20.97 -19.24 -2.71
C LEU A 63 -19.96 -19.12 -3.85
N PHE A 64 -18.71 -18.75 -3.54
CA PHE A 64 -17.61 -18.64 -4.49
C PHE A 64 -16.27 -18.85 -3.78
N ILE A 65 -15.34 -19.53 -4.47
CA ILE A 65 -13.95 -19.69 -4.04
C ILE A 65 -13.08 -19.02 -5.08
N ILE A 66 -12.28 -18.04 -4.66
CA ILE A 66 -11.29 -17.39 -5.51
C ILE A 66 -10.02 -18.25 -5.43
N ARG A 67 -9.54 -18.71 -6.58
CA ARG A 67 -8.22 -19.37 -6.65
C ARG A 67 -7.16 -18.27 -6.69
N MET A 68 -6.21 -18.36 -5.78
CA MET A 68 -5.10 -17.41 -5.65
C MET A 68 -3.79 -18.12 -5.95
N GLU A 69 -2.80 -17.37 -6.41
CA GLU A 69 -1.43 -17.87 -6.48
C GLU A 69 -0.88 -18.06 -5.06
N SER A 70 0.01 -19.01 -4.86
CA SER A 70 0.54 -19.34 -3.52
C SER A 70 1.21 -18.14 -2.83
N SER A 71 1.85 -17.25 -3.60
CA SER A 71 2.42 -16.00 -3.08
C SER A 71 1.35 -15.05 -2.56
N ASP A 72 0.20 -14.98 -3.21
CA ASP A 72 -0.88 -14.04 -2.88
C ASP A 72 -1.65 -14.51 -1.64
N GLU A 73 -1.78 -15.82 -1.50
CA GLU A 73 -2.27 -16.47 -0.27
C GLU A 73 -1.36 -16.12 0.90
N LEU A 74 -0.04 -16.31 0.77
CA LEU A 74 0.94 -15.97 1.80
C LEU A 74 0.89 -14.48 2.19
N VAL A 75 0.81 -13.57 1.21
CA VAL A 75 0.69 -12.13 1.45
C VAL A 75 -0.59 -11.82 2.25
N SER A 76 -1.70 -12.46 1.90
CA SER A 76 -2.99 -12.25 2.58
C SER A 76 -2.98 -12.80 4.01
N GLU A 77 -2.37 -13.97 4.20
CA GLU A 77 -2.22 -14.58 5.52
C GLU A 77 -1.29 -13.79 6.43
N TYR A 78 -0.12 -13.35 5.93
CA TYR A 78 0.78 -12.52 6.71
C TYR A 78 0.17 -11.16 7.04
N LEU A 79 -0.59 -10.56 6.13
CA LEU A 79 -1.31 -9.32 6.41
C LEU A 79 -2.33 -9.52 7.53
N ALA A 80 -3.10 -10.61 7.49
CA ALA A 80 -4.06 -10.94 8.54
C ALA A 80 -3.35 -11.24 9.88
N ALA A 81 -2.24 -11.98 9.84
CA ALA A 81 -1.47 -12.32 11.03
C ALA A 81 -0.86 -11.07 11.71
N LEU A 82 -0.31 -10.15 10.92
CA LEU A 82 0.22 -8.87 11.43
C LEU A 82 -0.89 -8.01 12.05
N LEU A 83 -2.07 -7.96 11.42
CA LEU A 83 -3.24 -7.28 11.97
C LEU A 83 -3.69 -7.91 13.29
N ASN A 84 -3.76 -9.25 13.36
CA ASN A 84 -4.15 -9.96 14.58
C ASN A 84 -3.11 -9.84 15.71
N ALA A 85 -1.85 -9.64 15.36
CA ALA A 85 -0.76 -9.39 16.31
C ALA A 85 -0.66 -7.91 16.74
N ASP A 86 -1.49 -7.02 16.20
CA ASP A 86 -1.39 -5.56 16.35
C ASP A 86 0.04 -5.05 16.09
N GLU A 87 0.74 -5.67 15.13
CA GLU A 87 2.11 -5.29 14.79
C GLU A 87 2.12 -4.26 13.66
N PHE A 88 2.82 -3.14 13.86
CA PHE A 88 2.95 -2.08 12.86
C PHE A 88 4.43 -1.78 12.60
N SER A 89 5.02 -2.49 11.66
CA SER A 89 6.47 -2.53 11.45
C SER A 89 6.91 -2.30 9.99
N GLN A 90 8.22 -2.25 9.76
CA GLN A 90 8.78 -2.15 8.40
C GLN A 90 8.41 -3.35 7.51
N ARG A 91 8.37 -4.57 8.06
CA ARG A 91 7.89 -5.75 7.33
C ARG A 91 6.38 -5.67 7.07
N GLY A 92 5.63 -4.99 7.94
CA GLY A 92 4.23 -4.64 7.69
C GLY A 92 4.03 -3.69 6.51
N LEU A 93 4.88 -2.68 6.36
CA LEU A 93 4.90 -1.83 5.16
C LEU A 93 5.22 -2.62 3.89
N TYR A 94 6.09 -3.62 3.99
CA TYR A 94 6.41 -4.48 2.86
C TYR A 94 5.20 -5.34 2.45
N ILE A 95 4.60 -6.08 3.38
CA ILE A 95 3.44 -6.96 3.09
C ILE A 95 2.24 -6.17 2.59
N SER A 96 1.94 -5.02 3.21
CA SER A 96 0.86 -4.16 2.71
C SER A 96 1.11 -3.63 1.30
N GLY A 97 2.37 -3.37 0.95
CA GLY A 97 2.77 -2.99 -0.41
C GLY A 97 2.47 -4.09 -1.42
N LEU A 98 2.86 -5.34 -1.11
CA LEU A 98 2.56 -6.51 -1.94
C LEU A 98 1.05 -6.74 -2.06
N ALA A 99 0.32 -6.66 -0.96
CA ALA A 99 -1.14 -6.84 -0.95
C ALA A 99 -1.85 -5.81 -1.83
N ILE A 100 -1.40 -4.54 -1.83
CA ILE A 100 -1.94 -3.49 -2.69
C ILE A 100 -1.53 -3.69 -4.15
N LYS A 101 -0.31 -4.16 -4.42
CA LYS A 101 0.14 -4.48 -5.78
C LYS A 101 -0.72 -5.61 -6.39
N ASN A 102 -1.02 -6.64 -5.59
CA ASN A 102 -1.83 -7.78 -6.01
C ASN A 102 -3.31 -7.40 -6.15
N ASN A 103 -3.84 -6.59 -5.23
CA ASN A 103 -5.21 -6.10 -5.26
C ASN A 103 -5.28 -4.64 -4.80
N PRO A 104 -5.19 -3.66 -5.74
CA PRO A 104 -5.26 -2.24 -5.42
C PRO A 104 -6.57 -1.78 -4.76
N ALA A 105 -7.62 -2.59 -4.83
CA ALA A 105 -8.91 -2.34 -4.19
C ALA A 105 -9.01 -2.89 -2.76
N ASN A 106 -7.98 -3.59 -2.26
CA ASN A 106 -7.96 -4.12 -0.90
C ASN A 106 -7.85 -2.97 0.13
N TYR A 107 -9.00 -2.54 0.65
CA TYR A 107 -9.08 -1.46 1.64
C TYR A 107 -8.33 -1.79 2.94
N SER A 108 -8.37 -3.05 3.39
CA SER A 108 -7.69 -3.46 4.62
C SER A 108 -6.17 -3.29 4.51
N ALA A 109 -5.59 -3.59 3.35
CA ALA A 109 -4.17 -3.38 3.09
C ALA A 109 -3.79 -1.88 3.10
N TRP A 110 -4.63 -1.02 2.52
CA TRP A 110 -4.43 0.44 2.56
C TRP A 110 -4.52 1.00 3.98
N TYR A 111 -5.52 0.56 4.74
CA TYR A 111 -5.71 0.95 6.13
C TYR A 111 -4.47 0.55 6.96
N TYR A 112 -4.09 -0.72 6.92
CA TYR A 112 -2.94 -1.24 7.67
C TYR A 112 -1.63 -0.54 7.28
N ARG A 113 -1.40 -0.30 5.99
CA ARG A 113 -0.23 0.47 5.50
C ARG A 113 -0.16 1.85 6.15
N MET A 114 -1.30 2.52 6.29
CA MET A 114 -1.36 3.85 6.87
C MET A 114 -1.10 3.84 8.36
N GLU A 115 -1.63 2.86 9.08
CA GLU A 115 -1.34 2.68 10.50
C GLU A 115 0.15 2.41 10.73
N CYS A 116 0.77 1.57 9.90
CA CYS A 116 2.23 1.40 9.91
C CYS A 116 2.98 2.72 9.72
N ILE A 117 2.60 3.54 8.73
CA ILE A 117 3.22 4.86 8.51
C ILE A 117 3.01 5.78 9.73
N ASN A 118 1.82 5.78 10.32
CA ASN A 118 1.49 6.64 11.46
C ASN A 118 2.28 6.24 12.71
N GLN A 119 2.34 4.95 13.03
CA GLN A 119 3.08 4.46 14.20
C GLN A 119 4.58 4.64 14.05
N MET A 120 5.11 4.43 12.84
CA MET A 120 6.52 4.69 12.56
C MET A 120 6.88 6.18 12.66
N LYS A 121 5.93 7.10 12.48
CA LYS A 121 6.17 8.52 12.77
C LYS A 121 6.28 8.79 14.27
N LEU A 122 5.41 8.16 15.07
CA LEU A 122 5.40 8.32 16.53
C LEU A 122 6.67 7.79 17.19
N SER A 123 7.27 6.73 16.64
CA SER A 123 8.54 6.19 17.13
C SER A 123 9.76 6.99 16.69
N ILE A 124 9.67 7.77 15.61
CA ILE A 124 10.79 8.56 15.03
C ILE A 124 10.59 10.06 15.34
N ASN A 125 10.36 10.40 16.60
CA ASN A 125 10.07 11.77 17.03
C ASN A 125 11.28 12.73 17.07
N GLU A 126 12.46 12.34 16.55
CA GLU A 126 13.68 13.16 16.72
C GLU A 126 14.32 13.72 15.45
N GLU A 127 13.84 13.45 14.22
CA GLU A 127 14.44 14.08 13.02
C GLU A 127 13.40 14.41 11.95
N LEU A 128 13.00 15.69 11.88
CA LEU A 128 12.11 16.26 10.85
C LEU A 128 12.48 15.87 9.40
N GLY A 129 13.76 15.56 9.14
CA GLY A 129 14.24 15.06 7.86
C GLY A 129 13.73 13.65 7.49
N LYS A 130 13.73 12.70 8.44
CA LYS A 130 13.34 11.29 8.19
C LYS A 130 11.83 11.11 8.05
N GLN A 131 11.04 11.88 8.80
CA GLN A 131 9.58 11.88 8.70
C GLN A 131 9.12 12.32 7.30
N SER A 132 9.80 13.32 6.73
CA SER A 132 9.56 13.80 5.37
C SER A 132 9.85 12.71 4.33
N SER A 133 10.88 11.89 4.53
CA SER A 133 11.24 10.80 3.61
C SER A 133 10.19 9.68 3.55
N ILE A 134 9.68 9.21 4.70
CA ILE A 134 8.67 8.13 4.75
C ILE A 134 7.37 8.59 4.09
N HIS A 135 6.97 9.83 4.34
CA HIS A 135 5.78 10.41 3.75
C HIS A 135 5.90 10.61 2.24
N ASN A 136 7.05 11.11 1.77
CA ASN A 136 7.32 11.25 0.34
C ASN A 136 7.32 9.89 -0.36
N LEU A 137 7.85 8.84 0.27
CA LEU A 137 7.79 7.48 -0.25
C LEU A 137 6.35 6.95 -0.30
N ALA A 138 5.52 7.23 0.71
CA ALA A 138 4.11 6.87 0.72
C ALA A 138 3.31 7.58 -0.38
N ILE A 139 3.60 8.87 -0.62
CA ILE A 139 3.03 9.63 -1.74
C ILE A 139 3.47 9.04 -3.07
N ALA A 140 4.78 8.79 -3.25
CA ALA A 140 5.29 8.16 -4.47
C ALA A 140 4.61 6.81 -4.73
N PHE A 141 4.35 6.03 -3.67
CA PHE A 141 3.60 4.78 -3.74
C PHE A 141 2.16 4.96 -4.19
N ALA A 142 1.40 5.84 -3.55
CA ALA A 142 0.02 6.11 -3.95
C ALA A 142 -0.06 6.61 -5.40
N ARG A 143 0.85 7.49 -5.81
CA ARG A 143 0.95 8.00 -7.18
C ARG A 143 1.24 6.91 -8.19
N ARG A 144 2.13 5.97 -7.85
CA ARG A 144 2.44 4.85 -8.74
C ARG A 144 1.24 3.92 -8.89
N VAL A 145 0.55 3.59 -7.79
CA VAL A 145 -0.64 2.73 -7.84
C VAL A 145 -1.79 3.41 -8.59
N THR A 146 -1.99 4.73 -8.49
CA THR A 146 -2.99 5.42 -9.34
C THR A 146 -2.64 5.35 -10.81
N TYR A 147 -1.36 5.49 -11.13
CA TYR A 147 -0.89 5.48 -12.51
C TYR A 147 -1.10 4.10 -13.14
N GLU A 148 -0.86 3.02 -12.38
CA GLU A 148 -1.05 1.65 -12.84
C GLU A 148 -2.52 1.18 -12.77
N SER A 149 -3.31 1.73 -11.83
CA SER A 149 -4.69 1.31 -11.55
C SER A 149 -5.62 2.50 -11.33
N PRO A 150 -5.90 3.29 -12.39
CA PRO A 150 -6.61 4.56 -12.28
C PRO A 150 -8.07 4.46 -11.86
N LYS A 151 -8.67 3.25 -11.93
CA LYS A 151 -10.08 2.99 -11.58
C LYS A 151 -10.28 2.49 -10.15
N SER A 152 -9.22 2.36 -9.34
CA SER A 152 -9.38 1.93 -7.94
C SER A 152 -9.82 3.10 -7.06
N TYR A 153 -11.07 3.04 -6.57
CA TYR A 153 -11.67 4.07 -5.70
C TYR A 153 -10.85 4.36 -4.44
N GLN A 154 -10.22 3.33 -3.86
CA GLN A 154 -9.44 3.48 -2.63
C GLN A 154 -8.19 4.33 -2.84
N VAL A 155 -7.60 4.27 -4.03
CA VAL A 155 -6.43 5.07 -4.38
C VAL A 155 -6.83 6.53 -4.58
N GLY A 156 -7.94 6.78 -5.30
CA GLY A 156 -8.48 8.12 -5.54
C GLY A 156 -8.96 8.84 -4.26
N PHE A 157 -9.68 8.13 -3.38
CA PHE A 157 -10.13 8.68 -2.11
C PHE A 157 -8.96 9.11 -1.21
N ARG A 158 -7.85 8.35 -1.23
CA ARG A 158 -6.69 8.59 -0.35
C ARG A 158 -5.88 9.81 -0.78
N ILE A 159 -5.76 10.09 -2.08
CA ILE A 159 -5.10 11.29 -2.59
C ILE A 159 -5.93 12.54 -2.26
N ASN A 160 -7.26 12.46 -2.42
CA ASN A 160 -8.15 13.60 -2.21
C ASN A 160 -8.30 14.01 -0.74
N ASN A 161 -8.21 13.07 0.21
CA ASN A 161 -8.47 13.37 1.63
C ASN A 161 -7.25 13.80 2.47
N LYS A 162 -6.05 13.95 1.87
CA LYS A 162 -4.88 14.39 2.65
C LYS A 162 -3.97 15.43 2.00
N PHE A 163 -4.23 15.91 0.78
CA PHE A 163 -3.26 16.76 0.07
C PHE A 163 -3.84 17.94 -0.71
N ILE A 164 -4.98 18.48 -0.26
CA ILE A 164 -5.38 19.86 -0.55
C ILE A 164 -5.34 20.64 0.76
#